data_AF-A0A0F2NZT3-F1
#
_entry.id   AF-A0A0F2NZT3-F1
#
_cell.length_a   1.000
_cell.length_b   1.000
_cell.length_c   1.000
_cell.angle_alpha   90.00
_cell.angle_beta   90.00
_cell.angle_gamma   90.00
#
_symmetry.space_group_name_H-M   'P 1'
#
loop_
_entity.id
_entity.type
_entity.pdbx_description
1 polymer ?
#
loop_
_entity_poly.entity_id
_entity_poly.type
_entity_poly.pdbx_seq_one_letter_code
_entity_poly.pdbx_strand_id
1 'polypeptide(L)'
;MNLNIKSAKGRLGILLPGMGAVATTFIAGVYAVNKGISKPIGSTTQMGTIRIGKRTDNNTPLIKDFIPLADIKNIAFGGWDLFDDNVYQSAVHAGVLDRYTLEQLKPELEAIKPMKAVFDKKYVTKLDGSNVKTGATKMDLAEQLRQDIRDFKAKNNCDRLVMVWCGSTEIYIQESAVHQTIESLENGLRNNDENIPSSMIYAYAALMEKVPYANGAPNLSADIPALVSLAKQNNVPICGKDFKTGQTLMKTIVAPGLKTRNLGIAGWFSTNILGNRDGAVLDDPASFKTKEVSKLSVLEDILEPEKHPDLYKDLYHKVRIDYYPPRGDNKEGWDNIDIFGWMGYPMQIKIDFLCRDSILAAPLVLDLAIFLDLAQRSNMSGVQEWLSFYFKSPQEKAPGLKPMHDIFKQEMKLQNTLRHLKGEDLITHLGLDYEYL
;
A
#
# COMPACT_ATOMS: atom_id res chain seq x y z
N MET A 1 6.54 4.81 -29.08
CA MET A 1 6.32 6.23 -28.70
C MET A 1 7.01 6.45 -27.36
N ASN A 2 8.00 7.33 -27.29
CA ASN A 2 8.54 7.77 -26.00
C ASN A 2 7.50 8.66 -25.32
N LEU A 3 6.83 8.16 -24.29
CA LEU A 3 6.02 9.01 -23.43
C LEU A 3 6.98 10.04 -22.79
N ASN A 4 6.65 11.31 -22.89
CA ASN A 4 7.49 12.39 -22.36
C ASN A 4 7.40 12.39 -20.82
N ILE A 5 8.22 11.57 -20.16
CA ILE A 5 8.33 11.51 -18.71
C ILE A 5 9.05 12.78 -18.24
N LYS A 6 8.38 13.65 -17.48
CA LYS A 6 9.03 14.80 -16.87
C LYS A 6 10.16 14.34 -15.93
N SER A 7 11.25 15.10 -15.90
CA SER A 7 12.41 14.80 -15.05
C SER A 7 12.05 14.78 -13.56
N ALA A 8 12.71 13.92 -12.78
CA ALA A 8 12.57 13.86 -11.31
C ALA A 8 13.37 14.95 -10.56
N LYS A 9 13.81 16.02 -11.23
CA LYS A 9 14.57 17.15 -10.66
C LYS A 9 13.82 17.88 -9.56
N GLY A 10 14.51 18.30 -8.51
CA GLY A 10 13.89 19.00 -7.39
C GLY A 10 13.50 18.06 -6.25
N ARG A 11 13.10 18.63 -5.11
CA ARG A 11 12.90 17.88 -3.86
C ARG A 11 11.50 17.26 -3.81
N LEU A 12 11.43 15.97 -3.49
CA LEU A 12 10.16 15.26 -3.32
C LEU A 12 9.74 15.31 -1.85
N GLY A 13 8.54 15.79 -1.57
CA GLY A 13 7.90 15.64 -0.26
C GLY A 13 7.07 14.36 -0.16
N ILE A 14 7.23 13.60 0.90
CA ILE A 14 6.39 12.43 1.20
C ILE A 14 5.59 12.72 2.47
N LEU A 15 4.26 12.73 2.32
CA LEU A 15 3.29 13.02 3.37
C LEU A 15 2.64 11.73 3.88
N LEU A 16 2.65 11.52 5.19
CA LEU A 16 2.26 10.26 5.83
C LEU A 16 1.16 10.51 6.87
N PRO A 17 -0.13 10.43 6.52
CA PRO A 17 -1.20 10.33 7.52
C PRO A 17 -1.01 9.06 8.35
N GLY A 18 -0.83 9.19 9.66
CA GLY A 18 -0.45 8.12 10.57
C GLY A 18 1.07 7.92 10.64
N MET A 19 1.77 8.74 11.43
CA MET A 19 3.21 8.65 11.69
C MET A 19 3.56 7.64 12.79
N GLY A 20 2.94 6.45 12.71
CA GLY A 20 3.16 5.31 13.61
C GLY A 20 4.30 4.37 13.18
N ALA A 21 4.21 3.10 13.55
CA ALA A 21 5.28 2.10 13.37
C ALA A 21 5.78 1.96 11.92
N VAL A 22 4.87 1.84 10.94
CA VAL A 22 5.23 1.73 9.51
C VAL A 22 5.93 2.99 9.01
N ALA A 23 5.33 4.17 9.26
CA ALA A 23 5.84 5.44 8.78
C ALA A 23 7.22 5.77 9.38
N THR A 24 7.39 5.57 10.69
CA THR A 24 8.68 5.82 11.36
C THR A 24 9.77 4.82 10.93
N THR A 25 9.42 3.55 10.75
CA THR A 25 10.33 2.53 10.19
C THR A 25 10.78 2.90 8.78
N PHE A 26 9.84 3.37 7.93
CA PHE A 26 10.14 3.86 6.60
C PHE A 26 11.10 5.06 6.60
N ILE A 27 10.81 6.10 7.39
CA ILE A 27 11.64 7.31 7.47
C ILE A 27 13.05 6.96 7.97
N ALA A 28 13.15 6.19 9.06
CA ALA A 28 14.43 5.73 9.59
C ALA A 28 15.19 4.86 8.59
N GLY A 29 14.50 3.97 7.88
CA GLY A 29 15.08 3.15 6.82
C GLY A 29 15.71 3.99 5.70
N VAL A 30 15.03 5.03 5.22
CA VAL A 30 15.59 5.92 4.18
C VAL A 30 16.82 6.68 4.69
N TYR A 31 16.78 7.22 5.91
CA TYR A 31 17.96 7.90 6.48
C TYR A 31 19.14 6.94 6.70
N ALA A 32 18.89 5.72 7.19
CA ALA A 32 19.93 4.70 7.34
C ALA A 32 20.59 4.35 6.01
N VAL A 33 19.81 4.19 4.94
CA VAL A 33 20.32 3.95 3.59
C VAL A 33 21.13 5.15 3.09
N ASN A 34 20.63 6.37 3.28
CA ASN A 34 21.33 7.59 2.85
C ASN A 34 22.67 7.81 3.57
N LYS A 35 22.79 7.37 4.83
CA LYS A 35 24.05 7.38 5.60
C LYS A 35 24.95 6.16 5.33
N GLY A 36 24.52 5.20 4.52
CA GLY A 36 25.27 3.97 4.27
C GLY A 36 25.30 2.99 5.45
N ILE A 37 24.43 3.17 6.44
CA ILE A 37 24.29 2.27 7.60
C ILE A 37 23.58 0.97 7.18
N SER A 38 22.66 1.05 6.21
CA SER A 38 21.89 -0.09 5.72
C SER A 38 21.71 -0.08 4.20
N LYS A 39 21.10 -1.14 3.66
CA LYS A 39 20.69 -1.25 2.25
C LYS A 39 19.15 -1.21 2.15
N PRO A 40 18.56 -0.74 1.04
CA PRO A 40 17.11 -0.62 0.85
C PRO A 40 16.47 -1.98 0.52
N ILE A 41 16.69 -2.99 1.38
CA ILE A 41 16.22 -4.37 1.18
C ILE A 41 14.69 -4.40 1.14
N GLY A 42 14.15 -5.13 0.16
CA GLY A 42 12.71 -5.25 -0.07
C GLY A 42 12.12 -4.15 -0.97
N SER A 43 12.88 -3.10 -1.31
CA SER A 43 12.43 -2.06 -2.23
C SER A 43 12.73 -2.42 -3.69
N THR A 44 11.66 -2.58 -4.47
CA THR A 44 11.70 -2.85 -5.92
C THR A 44 12.23 -1.64 -6.68
N THR A 45 11.90 -0.41 -6.27
CA THR A 45 12.43 0.79 -6.93
C THR A 45 13.94 0.92 -6.77
N GLN A 46 14.49 0.48 -5.63
CA GLN A 46 15.91 0.68 -5.31
C GLN A 46 16.81 -0.51 -5.68
N MET A 47 16.30 -1.74 -5.55
CA MET A 47 17.06 -2.98 -5.74
C MET A 47 16.51 -3.87 -6.86
N GLY A 48 15.29 -3.62 -7.36
CA GLY A 48 14.70 -4.41 -8.42
C GLY A 48 15.44 -4.24 -9.74
N THR A 49 15.53 -5.31 -10.52
CA THR A 49 16.11 -5.33 -11.86
C THR A 49 15.03 -5.47 -12.91
N ILE A 50 15.30 -5.01 -14.13
CA ILE A 50 14.37 -5.11 -15.25
C ILE A 50 15.09 -5.59 -16.50
N ARG A 51 14.69 -6.76 -17.02
CA ARG A 51 15.24 -7.27 -18.29
C ARG A 51 14.74 -6.42 -19.45
N ILE A 52 15.63 -6.06 -20.37
CA ILE A 52 15.33 -5.40 -21.65
C ILE A 52 15.82 -6.31 -22.77
N GLY A 53 15.00 -6.50 -23.81
CA GLY A 53 15.34 -7.39 -24.93
C GLY A 53 15.44 -8.87 -24.56
N LYS A 54 16.33 -9.59 -25.26
CA LYS A 54 16.45 -11.05 -25.18
C LYS A 54 17.17 -11.47 -23.90
N ARG A 55 16.95 -12.71 -23.44
CA ARG A 55 17.66 -13.28 -22.29
C ARG A 55 19.16 -13.40 -22.54
N THR A 56 19.56 -13.63 -23.78
CA THR A 56 20.95 -13.77 -24.23
C THR A 56 21.73 -12.46 -24.19
N ASP A 57 21.05 -11.32 -24.20
CA ASP A 57 21.70 -10.00 -24.27
C ASP A 57 22.29 -9.57 -22.92
N ASN A 58 21.96 -10.29 -21.83
CA ASN A 58 22.36 -10.00 -20.46
C ASN A 58 22.06 -8.53 -20.04
N ASN A 59 21.04 -7.92 -20.63
CA ASN A 59 20.65 -6.54 -20.37
C ASN A 59 19.56 -6.49 -19.29
N THR A 60 19.99 -6.48 -18.03
CA THR A 60 19.09 -6.45 -16.86
C THR A 60 19.50 -5.36 -15.86
N PRO A 61 19.38 -4.07 -16.22
CA PRO A 61 19.72 -2.95 -15.34
C PRO A 61 18.84 -2.92 -14.09
N LEU A 62 19.27 -2.15 -13.08
CA LEU A 62 18.40 -1.77 -11.97
C LEU A 62 17.28 -0.86 -12.48
N ILE A 63 16.09 -0.98 -11.89
CA ILE A 63 14.92 -0.17 -12.28
C ILE A 63 15.24 1.33 -12.17
N LYS A 64 15.89 1.76 -11.10
CA LYS A 64 16.30 3.17 -10.90
C LYS A 64 17.30 3.71 -11.94
N ASP A 65 18.06 2.83 -12.58
CA ASP A 65 19.01 3.20 -13.64
C ASP A 65 18.31 3.17 -15.02
N PHE A 66 17.22 2.42 -15.13
CA PHE A 66 16.41 2.31 -16.33
C PHE A 66 15.43 3.48 -16.52
N ILE A 67 14.66 3.84 -15.49
CA ILE A 67 13.59 4.86 -15.55
C ILE A 67 13.89 6.01 -14.57
N PRO A 68 13.61 7.29 -14.91
CA PRO A 68 14.00 8.41 -14.06
C PRO A 68 13.13 8.50 -12.80
N LEU A 69 13.58 7.83 -11.74
CA LEU A 69 12.98 7.85 -10.40
C LEU A 69 13.52 9.02 -9.57
N ALA A 70 12.76 9.45 -8.55
CA ALA A 70 13.23 10.43 -7.59
C ALA A 70 14.37 9.86 -6.73
N ASP A 71 15.40 10.68 -6.48
CA ASP A 71 16.52 10.29 -5.62
C ASP A 71 16.08 10.31 -4.15
N ILE A 72 16.24 9.18 -3.47
CA ILE A 72 15.87 9.01 -2.07
C ILE A 72 16.72 9.85 -1.10
N LYS A 73 17.86 10.39 -1.57
CA LYS A 73 18.66 11.37 -0.84
C LYS A 73 18.01 12.75 -0.80
N ASN A 74 17.11 13.05 -1.74
CA ASN A 74 16.47 14.35 -1.89
C ASN A 74 14.96 14.31 -1.55
N ILE A 75 14.65 13.75 -0.38
CA ILE A 75 13.29 13.64 0.14
C ILE A 75 13.11 14.56 1.36
N ALA A 76 11.92 15.14 1.49
CA ALA A 76 11.42 15.73 2.74
C ALA A 76 10.28 14.87 3.28
N PHE A 77 10.28 14.60 4.58
CA PHE A 77 9.23 13.82 5.23
C PHE A 77 8.34 14.72 6.08
N GLY A 78 7.03 14.46 6.00
CA GLY A 78 6.03 15.08 6.87
C GLY A 78 4.82 14.18 6.99
N GLY A 79 3.87 14.57 7.84
CA GLY A 79 2.69 13.77 8.06
C GLY A 79 1.88 14.26 9.23
N TRP A 80 0.88 13.47 9.60
CA TRP A 80 -0.07 13.79 10.65
C TRP A 80 -0.19 12.60 11.60
N ASP A 81 -0.39 12.88 12.89
CA ASP A 81 -0.66 11.84 13.88
C ASP A 81 -1.47 12.40 15.06
N LEU A 82 -2.15 11.52 15.78
CA LEU A 82 -2.93 11.85 17.00
C LEU A 82 -2.03 12.16 18.19
N PHE A 83 -0.78 11.71 18.12
CA PHE A 83 0.25 11.96 19.10
C PHE A 83 1.23 13.01 18.56
N ASP A 84 1.79 13.83 19.44
CA ASP A 84 2.74 14.89 19.11
C ASP A 84 4.21 14.46 19.23
N ASP A 85 4.45 13.17 19.51
CA ASP A 85 5.75 12.52 19.48
C ASP A 85 6.46 12.78 18.15
N ASN A 86 7.72 13.21 18.20
CA ASN A 86 8.56 13.28 17.01
C ASN A 86 8.85 11.87 16.46
N VAL A 87 9.39 11.77 15.24
CA VAL A 87 9.62 10.48 14.59
C VAL A 87 10.57 9.57 15.38
N TYR A 88 11.58 10.12 16.07
CA TYR A 88 12.47 9.32 16.92
C TYR A 88 11.70 8.71 18.10
N GLN A 89 10.92 9.52 18.83
CA GLN A 89 10.11 9.06 19.97
C GLN A 89 9.12 7.99 19.53
N SER A 90 8.38 8.24 18.46
CA SER A 90 7.43 7.28 17.89
C SER A 90 8.11 5.98 17.43
N ALA A 91 9.30 6.05 16.82
CA ALA A 91 10.09 4.87 16.44
C ALA A 91 10.56 4.04 17.65
N VAL A 92 11.02 4.71 18.72
CA VAL A 92 11.41 4.06 19.98
C VAL A 92 10.20 3.38 20.63
N HIS A 93 9.06 4.08 20.70
CA HIS A 93 7.81 3.52 21.23
C HIS A 93 7.29 2.33 20.42
N ALA A 94 7.44 2.36 19.09
CA ALA A 94 7.03 1.29 18.21
C ALA A 94 7.85 0.00 18.40
N GLY A 95 9.12 0.11 18.82
CA GLY A 95 9.96 -1.04 19.14
C GLY A 95 10.29 -1.95 17.94
N VAL A 96 10.17 -1.45 16.71
CA VAL A 96 10.43 -2.21 15.48
C VAL A 96 11.93 -2.31 15.19
N LEU A 97 12.61 -1.16 15.26
CA LEU A 97 14.04 -1.01 15.00
C LEU A 97 14.81 -1.08 16.31
N ASP A 98 16.04 -1.59 16.24
CA ASP A 98 16.90 -1.61 17.41
C ASP A 98 17.34 -0.19 17.80
N ARG A 99 17.58 0.01 19.10
CA ARG A 99 17.88 1.32 19.67
C ARG A 99 19.21 1.88 19.15
N TYR A 100 20.20 1.03 18.89
CA TYR A 100 21.52 1.45 18.39
C TYR A 100 21.42 2.08 17.00
N THR A 101 20.62 1.49 16.11
CA THR A 101 20.30 2.10 14.80
C THR A 101 19.58 3.43 14.97
N LEU A 102 18.58 3.51 15.86
CA LEU A 102 17.82 4.76 16.09
C LEU A 102 18.70 5.90 16.65
N GLU A 103 19.63 5.62 17.56
CA GLU A 103 20.54 6.65 18.09
C GLU A 103 21.40 7.30 16.98
N GLN A 104 21.84 6.52 15.99
CA GLN A 104 22.64 7.03 14.86
C GLN A 104 21.84 7.95 13.92
N LEU A 105 20.51 7.90 13.99
CA LEU A 105 19.57 8.66 13.15
C LEU A 105 18.83 9.74 13.93
N LYS A 106 19.09 9.85 15.24
CA LYS A 106 18.33 10.70 16.15
C LYS A 106 18.20 12.16 15.69
N PRO A 107 19.26 12.85 15.22
CA PRO A 107 19.13 14.25 14.79
C PRO A 107 18.13 14.43 13.65
N GLU A 108 18.14 13.53 12.66
CA GLU A 108 17.21 13.59 11.53
C GLU A 108 15.77 13.24 11.94
N LEU A 109 15.61 12.24 12.80
CA LEU A 109 14.30 11.77 13.24
C LEU A 109 13.62 12.73 14.23
N GLU A 110 14.36 13.35 15.15
CA GLU A 110 13.80 14.34 16.09
C GLU A 110 13.34 15.64 15.41
N ALA A 111 13.94 15.98 14.27
CA ALA A 111 13.57 17.16 13.49
C ALA A 111 12.18 17.05 12.83
N ILE A 112 11.62 15.84 12.72
CA ILE A 112 10.34 15.60 12.07
C ILE A 112 9.28 15.41 13.16
N LYS A 113 8.33 16.36 13.22
CA LYS A 113 7.16 16.31 14.11
C LYS A 113 5.88 16.19 13.30
N PRO A 114 4.91 15.37 13.74
CA PRO A 114 3.62 15.26 13.09
C PRO A 114 2.81 16.55 13.22
N MET A 115 2.10 16.90 12.16
CA MET A 115 1.05 17.91 12.17
C MET A 115 -0.21 17.36 12.87
N LYS A 116 -1.10 18.24 13.34
CA LYS A 116 -2.37 17.84 13.95
C LYS A 116 -3.23 17.04 12.99
N ALA A 117 -3.69 15.87 13.37
CA ALA A 117 -4.47 14.99 12.50
C ALA A 117 -5.96 15.39 12.43
N VAL A 118 -6.59 15.17 11.28
CA VAL A 118 -8.04 14.97 11.20
C VAL A 118 -8.34 13.56 11.72
N PHE A 119 -9.19 13.47 12.74
CA PHE A 119 -9.54 12.21 13.38
C PHE A 119 -10.94 12.25 13.96
N ASP A 120 -11.67 11.17 13.75
CA ASP A 120 -12.96 10.93 14.39
C ASP A 120 -12.94 9.51 14.97
N LYS A 121 -13.04 9.46 16.30
CA LYS A 121 -13.00 8.24 17.12
C LYS A 121 -14.11 7.26 16.75
N LYS A 122 -15.20 7.70 16.11
CA LYS A 122 -16.24 6.83 15.57
C LYS A 122 -15.67 5.78 14.62
N TYR A 123 -14.68 6.15 13.80
CA TYR A 123 -14.13 5.26 12.78
C TYR A 123 -12.94 4.44 13.28
N VAL A 124 -12.31 4.81 14.39
CA VAL A 124 -11.23 4.05 15.04
C VAL A 124 -11.40 4.11 16.56
N THR A 125 -12.21 3.21 17.09
CA THR A 125 -12.77 3.27 18.46
C THR A 125 -11.71 3.13 19.57
N LYS A 126 -10.65 2.36 19.30
CA LYS A 126 -9.60 2.01 20.27
C LYS A 126 -8.47 3.05 20.39
N LEU A 127 -8.52 4.13 19.61
CA LEU A 127 -7.50 5.17 19.62
C LEU A 127 -8.06 6.49 20.15
N ASP A 128 -7.18 7.23 20.82
CA ASP A 128 -7.42 8.58 21.31
C ASP A 128 -6.08 9.33 21.31
N GLY A 129 -6.13 10.65 21.17
CA GLY A 129 -4.94 11.49 21.15
C GLY A 129 -5.28 12.97 21.13
N SER A 130 -4.36 13.78 21.63
CA SER A 130 -4.55 15.22 21.84
C SER A 130 -4.15 16.07 20.62
N ASN A 131 -3.37 15.52 19.69
CA ASN A 131 -2.85 16.24 18.52
C ASN A 131 -3.86 16.22 17.34
N VAL A 132 -5.07 16.72 17.58
CA VAL A 132 -6.21 16.61 16.64
C VAL A 132 -6.66 18.01 16.17
N LYS A 133 -7.05 18.12 14.89
CA LYS A 133 -7.65 19.32 14.31
C LYS A 133 -9.11 19.47 14.75
N THR A 134 -9.55 20.72 14.87
CA THR A 134 -10.93 21.09 15.20
C THR A 134 -11.50 21.95 14.08
N GLY A 135 -12.76 21.73 13.72
CA GLY A 135 -13.50 22.49 12.71
C GLY A 135 -15.00 22.31 12.92
N ALA A 136 -15.81 23.26 12.44
CA ALA A 136 -17.27 23.14 12.55
C ALA A 136 -17.82 22.07 11.59
N THR A 137 -17.16 21.91 10.44
CA THR A 137 -17.52 20.95 9.40
C THR A 137 -16.32 20.09 8.98
N LYS A 138 -16.59 18.91 8.41
CA LYS A 138 -15.56 18.08 7.75
C LYS A 138 -14.92 18.81 6.57
N MET A 139 -15.63 19.74 5.93
CA MET A 139 -15.06 20.63 4.93
C MET A 139 -14.02 21.59 5.53
N ASP A 140 -14.26 22.16 6.72
CA ASP A 140 -13.25 22.99 7.39
C ASP A 140 -11.98 22.19 7.70
N LEU A 141 -12.14 20.93 8.10
CA LEU A 141 -11.04 20.00 8.33
C LEU A 141 -10.29 19.68 7.03
N ALA A 142 -11.01 19.51 5.91
CA ALA A 142 -10.41 19.33 4.59
C ALA A 142 -9.57 20.55 4.19
N GLU A 143 -10.09 21.77 4.35
CA GLU A 143 -9.36 23.00 4.02
C GLU A 143 -8.11 23.19 4.89
N GLN A 144 -8.17 22.81 6.17
CA GLN A 144 -6.98 22.79 7.03
C GLN A 144 -5.92 21.80 6.53
N LEU A 145 -6.32 20.61 6.06
CA LEU A 145 -5.37 19.65 5.47
C LEU A 145 -4.77 20.18 4.16
N ARG A 146 -5.58 20.82 3.33
CA ARG A 146 -5.11 21.47 2.10
C ARG A 146 -4.08 22.56 2.41
N GLN A 147 -4.32 23.35 3.45
CA GLN A 147 -3.36 24.36 3.91
C GLN A 147 -2.07 23.72 4.42
N ASP A 148 -2.14 22.68 5.25
CA ASP A 148 -0.97 21.94 5.73
C ASP A 148 -0.12 21.40 4.56
N ILE A 149 -0.76 20.86 3.51
CA ILE A 149 -0.08 20.36 2.30
C ILE A 149 0.70 21.50 1.61
N ARG A 150 0.07 22.66 1.43
CA ARG A 150 0.71 23.84 0.81
C ARG A 150 1.86 24.38 1.66
N ASP A 151 1.65 24.49 2.96
CA ASP A 151 2.65 25.00 3.91
C ASP A 151 3.84 24.04 4.01
N PHE A 152 3.60 22.74 4.07
CA PHE A 152 4.67 21.74 4.04
C PHE A 152 5.50 21.85 2.76
N LYS A 153 4.83 21.96 1.61
CA LYS A 153 5.51 22.11 0.31
C LYS A 153 6.42 23.33 0.29
N ALA A 154 5.90 24.49 0.70
CA ALA A 154 6.65 25.74 0.72
C ALA A 154 7.80 25.70 1.73
N LYS A 155 7.54 25.30 2.98
CA LYS A 155 8.53 25.26 4.08
C LYS A 155 9.72 24.35 3.77
N ASN A 156 9.49 23.25 3.07
CA ASN A 156 10.53 22.27 2.76
C ASN A 156 11.15 22.45 1.37
N ASN A 157 10.73 23.49 0.62
CA ASN A 157 11.13 23.73 -0.77
C ASN A 157 10.91 22.50 -1.66
N CYS A 158 9.75 21.87 -1.55
CA CYS A 158 9.38 20.71 -2.35
C CYS A 158 8.77 21.13 -3.68
N ASP A 159 9.27 20.58 -4.79
CA ASP A 159 8.68 20.80 -6.11
C ASP A 159 7.44 19.92 -6.30
N ARG A 160 7.48 18.72 -5.72
CA ARG A 160 6.49 17.65 -5.86
C ARG A 160 6.18 17.05 -4.51
N LEU A 161 4.98 16.51 -4.37
CA LEU A 161 4.53 15.81 -3.17
C LEU A 161 3.91 14.48 -3.57
N VAL A 162 3.95 13.50 -2.68
CA VAL A 162 3.13 12.28 -2.72
C VAL A 162 2.62 12.01 -1.31
N MET A 163 1.40 11.49 -1.21
CA MET A 163 0.80 11.09 0.06
C MET A 163 0.60 9.57 0.12
N VAL A 164 1.02 8.95 1.22
CA VAL A 164 0.82 7.51 1.47
C VAL A 164 0.17 7.33 2.84
N TRP A 165 -1.07 6.86 2.85
CA TRP A 165 -1.81 6.58 4.08
C TRP A 165 -1.16 5.43 4.85
N CYS A 166 -0.67 5.73 6.05
CA CYS A 166 -0.16 4.78 7.03
C CYS A 166 -0.97 4.81 8.34
N GLY A 167 -2.16 5.43 8.28
CA GLY A 167 -3.08 5.56 9.40
C GLY A 167 -3.72 4.23 9.77
N SER A 168 -4.33 4.20 10.96
CA SER A 168 -5.01 3.01 11.47
C SER A 168 -6.20 2.62 10.60
N THR A 169 -6.51 1.32 10.58
CA THR A 169 -7.66 0.78 9.86
C THR A 169 -8.95 1.34 10.44
N GLU A 170 -9.75 1.99 9.59
CA GLU A 170 -11.09 2.45 9.94
C GLU A 170 -12.10 1.29 9.92
N ILE A 171 -13.21 1.46 10.64
CA ILE A 171 -14.34 0.52 10.61
C ILE A 171 -14.86 0.30 9.19
N TYR A 172 -15.52 -0.84 8.99
CA TYR A 172 -16.16 -1.15 7.71
C TYR A 172 -17.30 -0.16 7.42
N ILE A 173 -17.25 0.43 6.23
CA ILE A 173 -18.32 1.26 5.67
C ILE A 173 -18.64 0.78 4.26
N GLN A 174 -19.91 0.91 3.87
CA GLN A 174 -20.34 0.64 2.52
C GLN A 174 -20.47 1.94 1.73
N GLU A 175 -20.33 1.83 0.42
CA GLU A 175 -20.68 2.93 -0.46
C GLU A 175 -22.15 3.31 -0.29
N SER A 176 -22.44 4.61 -0.41
CA SER A 176 -23.77 5.17 -0.26
C SER A 176 -23.91 6.38 -1.17
N ALA A 177 -25.04 7.08 -1.11
CA ALA A 177 -25.32 8.22 -1.99
C ALA A 177 -24.26 9.34 -1.92
N VAL A 178 -23.68 9.58 -0.74
CA VAL A 178 -22.66 10.63 -0.53
C VAL A 178 -21.32 10.31 -1.22
N HIS A 179 -21.11 9.06 -1.65
CA HIS A 179 -19.88 8.58 -2.26
C HIS A 179 -19.92 8.58 -3.80
N GLN A 180 -21.06 8.89 -4.41
CA GLN A 180 -21.28 8.67 -5.84
C GLN A 180 -20.71 9.78 -6.73
N THR A 181 -20.86 11.04 -6.33
CA THR A 181 -20.37 12.19 -7.11
C THR A 181 -19.60 13.17 -6.24
N ILE A 182 -18.75 14.00 -6.86
CA ILE A 182 -17.99 15.01 -6.13
C ILE A 182 -18.90 16.02 -5.43
N GLU A 183 -20.02 16.39 -6.06
CA GLU A 183 -21.00 17.31 -5.49
C GLU A 183 -21.67 16.69 -4.25
N SER A 184 -22.02 15.41 -4.31
CA SER A 184 -22.59 14.70 -3.16
C SER A 184 -21.59 14.63 -2.00
N LEU A 185 -20.31 14.35 -2.28
CA LEU A 185 -19.25 14.27 -1.29
C LEU A 185 -18.98 15.64 -0.65
N GLU A 186 -18.88 16.71 -1.44
CA GLU A 186 -18.65 18.05 -0.92
C GLU A 186 -19.81 18.58 -0.08
N ASN A 187 -21.05 18.28 -0.48
CA ASN A 187 -22.22 18.57 0.35
C ASN A 187 -22.17 17.77 1.67
N GLY A 188 -21.78 16.50 1.62
CA GLY A 188 -21.60 15.69 2.82
C GLY A 188 -20.50 16.22 3.74
N LEU A 189 -19.38 16.69 3.19
CA LEU A 189 -18.30 17.33 3.96
C LEU A 189 -18.79 18.61 4.67
N ARG A 190 -19.61 19.43 4.00
CA ARG A 190 -20.18 20.65 4.60
C ARG A 190 -21.24 20.34 5.66
N ASN A 191 -21.94 19.23 5.54
CA ASN A 191 -23.02 18.84 6.44
C ASN A 191 -22.61 17.78 7.48
N ASN A 192 -21.32 17.48 7.62
CA ASN A 192 -20.80 16.46 8.54
C ASN A 192 -21.40 15.06 8.34
N ASP A 193 -21.65 14.66 7.09
CA ASP A 193 -22.21 13.34 6.78
C ASP A 193 -21.36 12.23 7.42
N GLU A 194 -22.01 11.37 8.19
CA GLU A 194 -21.37 10.35 9.00
C GLU A 194 -20.77 9.19 8.20
N ASN A 195 -21.05 9.10 6.91
CA ASN A 195 -20.47 8.09 6.03
C ASN A 195 -19.11 8.51 5.45
N ILE A 196 -18.66 9.74 5.70
CA ILE A 196 -17.35 10.24 5.27
C ILE A 196 -16.33 10.09 6.42
N PRO A 197 -15.52 9.02 6.45
CA PRO A 197 -14.51 8.84 7.48
C PRO A 197 -13.30 9.75 7.29
N SER A 198 -12.40 9.77 8.28
CA SER A 198 -11.23 10.65 8.29
C SER A 198 -10.36 10.43 7.04
N SER A 199 -10.13 9.19 6.64
CA SER A 199 -9.30 8.84 5.47
C SER A 199 -9.81 9.38 4.14
N MET A 200 -11.13 9.62 4.00
CA MET A 200 -11.68 10.25 2.80
C MET A 200 -11.39 11.75 2.75
N ILE A 201 -11.32 12.41 3.91
CA ILE A 201 -10.99 13.85 4.02
C ILE A 201 -9.54 14.08 3.59
N TYR A 202 -8.61 13.19 3.99
CA TYR A 202 -7.22 13.24 3.50
C TYR A 202 -7.11 12.97 2.01
N ALA A 203 -7.81 11.95 1.50
CA ALA A 203 -7.82 11.65 0.07
C ALA A 203 -8.37 12.83 -0.74
N TYR A 204 -9.50 13.42 -0.32
CA TYR A 204 -10.06 14.63 -0.93
C TYR A 204 -9.05 15.78 -0.93
N ALA A 205 -8.43 16.10 0.21
CA ALA A 205 -7.44 17.17 0.32
C ALA A 205 -6.23 16.95 -0.59
N ALA A 206 -5.71 15.72 -0.66
CA ALA A 206 -4.61 15.35 -1.55
C ALA A 206 -4.99 15.56 -3.02
N LEU A 207 -6.17 15.08 -3.45
CA LEU A 207 -6.64 15.21 -4.83
C LEU A 207 -6.90 16.66 -5.24
N MET A 208 -7.41 17.50 -4.33
CA MET A 208 -7.63 18.92 -4.57
C MET A 208 -6.32 19.70 -4.70
N GLU A 209 -5.28 19.33 -3.96
CA GLU A 209 -3.93 19.90 -4.07
C GLU A 209 -3.05 19.20 -5.13
N LYS A 210 -3.65 18.32 -5.96
CA LYS A 210 -3.00 17.57 -7.03
C LYS A 210 -1.80 16.72 -6.55
N VAL A 211 -1.94 16.12 -5.38
CA VAL A 211 -0.97 15.24 -4.74
C VAL A 211 -1.37 13.78 -4.98
N PRO A 212 -0.52 12.97 -5.67
CA PRO A 212 -0.73 11.53 -5.79
C PRO A 212 -0.96 10.85 -4.44
N TYR A 213 -1.85 9.86 -4.41
CA TYR A 213 -2.33 9.26 -3.16
C TYR A 213 -2.32 7.72 -3.20
N ALA A 214 -1.66 7.10 -2.23
CA ALA A 214 -1.73 5.66 -1.99
C ALA A 214 -2.45 5.35 -0.67
N ASN A 215 -3.41 4.43 -0.68
CA ASN A 215 -4.03 3.92 0.53
C ASN A 215 -3.36 2.64 1.04
N GLY A 216 -2.63 2.71 2.16
CA GLY A 216 -1.96 1.57 2.77
C GLY A 216 -2.82 0.67 3.65
N ALA A 217 -4.08 1.05 3.92
CA ALA A 217 -5.00 0.35 4.81
C ALA A 217 -6.27 -0.11 4.06
N PRO A 218 -7.11 -1.01 4.61
CA PRO A 218 -8.22 -1.63 3.86
C PRO A 218 -9.51 -0.79 3.82
N ASN A 219 -9.57 0.37 4.49
CA ASN A 219 -10.68 1.32 4.41
C ASN A 219 -10.89 1.86 2.97
N LEU A 220 -12.09 2.34 2.64
CA LEU A 220 -12.39 2.84 1.29
C LEU A 220 -11.46 4.01 0.91
N SER A 221 -11.38 5.06 1.72
CA SER A 221 -10.55 6.25 1.45
C SER A 221 -10.75 6.77 0.01
N ALA A 222 -9.74 6.72 -0.86
CA ALA A 222 -9.85 7.14 -2.26
C ALA A 222 -10.61 6.16 -3.18
N ASP A 223 -10.99 4.98 -2.68
CA ASP A 223 -11.69 3.91 -3.40
C ASP A 223 -13.22 4.11 -3.36
N ILE A 224 -13.68 5.27 -3.81
CA ILE A 224 -15.11 5.59 -4.00
C ILE A 224 -15.32 6.30 -5.34
N PRO A 225 -16.50 6.16 -5.98
CA PRO A 225 -16.76 6.75 -7.29
C PRO A 225 -16.45 8.26 -7.38
N ALA A 226 -16.83 9.03 -6.37
CA ALA A 226 -16.57 10.47 -6.31
C ALA A 226 -15.07 10.81 -6.38
N LEU A 227 -14.23 10.14 -5.58
CA LEU A 227 -12.79 10.42 -5.51
C LEU A 227 -12.01 9.80 -6.67
N VAL A 228 -12.45 8.65 -7.20
CA VAL A 228 -11.89 8.09 -8.45
C VAL A 228 -12.16 9.03 -9.63
N SER A 229 -13.36 9.60 -9.70
CA SER A 229 -13.70 10.60 -10.72
C SER A 229 -12.87 11.87 -10.56
N LEU A 230 -12.78 12.42 -9.33
CA LEU A 230 -11.96 13.59 -9.02
C LEU A 230 -10.48 13.38 -9.38
N ALA A 231 -9.92 12.21 -9.07
CA ALA A 231 -8.54 11.88 -9.42
C ALA A 231 -8.29 11.92 -10.93
N LYS A 232 -9.24 11.43 -11.75
CA LYS A 232 -9.18 11.54 -13.20
C LYS A 232 -9.28 13.01 -13.65
N GLN A 233 -10.26 13.76 -13.14
CA GLN A 233 -10.47 15.17 -13.47
C GLN A 233 -9.25 16.05 -13.17
N ASN A 234 -8.62 15.83 -12.01
CA ASN A 234 -7.45 16.59 -11.58
C ASN A 234 -6.12 16.05 -12.13
N ASN A 235 -6.15 15.00 -12.95
CA ASN A 235 -4.97 14.31 -13.48
C ASN A 235 -4.01 13.81 -12.39
N VAL A 236 -4.56 13.20 -11.34
CA VAL A 236 -3.82 12.69 -10.18
C VAL A 236 -3.87 11.16 -10.18
N PRO A 237 -2.73 10.46 -10.10
CA PRO A 237 -2.70 9.02 -9.93
C PRO A 237 -3.02 8.64 -8.48
N ILE A 238 -3.87 7.62 -8.34
CA ILE A 238 -4.22 7.00 -7.05
C ILE A 238 -4.01 5.50 -7.10
N CYS A 239 -3.72 4.90 -5.95
CA CYS A 239 -3.72 3.46 -5.81
C CYS A 239 -4.06 3.03 -4.38
N GLY A 240 -4.34 1.75 -4.24
CA GLY A 240 -4.74 1.13 -2.99
C GLY A 240 -5.27 -0.28 -3.30
N LYS A 241 -5.67 -1.05 -2.30
CA LYS A 241 -5.57 -0.74 -0.87
C LYS A 241 -5.05 -1.92 -0.06
N ASP A 242 -4.62 -1.60 1.16
CA ASP A 242 -4.02 -2.52 2.14
C ASP A 242 -2.68 -3.11 1.69
N PHE A 243 -1.57 -2.74 2.34
CA PHE A 243 -0.22 -3.20 1.95
C PHE A 243 -0.11 -4.72 1.91
N LYS A 244 0.36 -5.30 0.81
CA LYS A 244 0.53 -6.75 0.69
C LYS A 244 1.81 -7.23 1.36
N THR A 245 1.67 -7.55 2.64
CA THR A 245 2.73 -8.09 3.50
C THR A 245 2.33 -9.43 4.12
N GLY A 246 3.29 -10.08 4.78
CA GLY A 246 3.07 -11.22 5.67
C GLY A 246 2.32 -12.38 5.01
N GLN A 247 1.21 -12.79 5.62
CA GLN A 247 0.45 -13.97 5.21
C GLN A 247 -0.24 -13.80 3.84
N THR A 248 -0.78 -12.62 3.52
CA THR A 248 -1.45 -12.44 2.22
C THR A 248 -0.45 -12.47 1.07
N LEU A 249 0.77 -11.96 1.29
CA LEU A 249 1.86 -12.14 0.32
C LEU A 249 2.09 -13.62 0.02
N MET A 250 2.20 -14.46 1.04
CA MET A 250 2.36 -15.92 0.88
C MET A 250 1.20 -16.55 0.11
N LYS A 251 -0.05 -16.17 0.39
CA LYS A 251 -1.21 -16.65 -0.39
C LYS A 251 -1.08 -16.31 -1.87
N THR A 252 -0.69 -15.08 -2.20
CA THR A 252 -0.51 -14.64 -3.60
C THR A 252 0.71 -15.25 -4.30
N ILE A 253 1.62 -15.92 -3.56
CA ILE A 253 2.74 -16.68 -4.13
C ILE A 253 2.32 -18.15 -4.33
N VAL A 254 1.72 -18.75 -3.30
CA VAL A 254 1.46 -20.20 -3.26
C VAL A 254 0.21 -20.58 -4.07
N ALA A 255 -0.89 -19.83 -3.93
CA ALA A 255 -2.14 -20.17 -4.61
C ALA A 255 -1.99 -20.14 -6.15
N PRO A 256 -1.33 -19.15 -6.78
CA PRO A 256 -1.10 -19.20 -8.22
C PRO A 256 -0.23 -20.38 -8.64
N GLY A 257 0.81 -20.72 -7.87
CA GLY A 257 1.67 -21.87 -8.15
C GLY A 257 0.92 -23.20 -8.13
N LEU A 258 0.04 -23.40 -7.14
CA LEU A 258 -0.84 -24.58 -7.07
C LEU A 258 -1.81 -24.61 -8.25
N LYS A 259 -2.43 -23.47 -8.57
CA LYS A 259 -3.34 -23.35 -9.71
C LYS A 259 -2.66 -23.65 -11.04
N THR A 260 -1.46 -23.12 -11.28
CA THR A 260 -0.69 -23.37 -12.51
C THR A 260 -0.40 -24.86 -12.72
N ARG A 261 -0.37 -25.67 -11.65
CA ARG A 261 -0.17 -27.11 -11.70
C ARG A 261 -1.47 -27.93 -11.64
N ASN A 262 -2.63 -27.27 -11.64
CA ASN A 262 -3.95 -27.88 -11.50
C ASN A 262 -4.08 -28.76 -10.24
N LEU A 263 -3.47 -28.34 -9.13
CA LEU A 263 -3.66 -29.01 -7.84
C LEU A 263 -4.93 -28.47 -7.18
N GLY A 264 -5.80 -29.38 -6.76
CA GLY A 264 -7.02 -29.02 -6.05
C GLY A 264 -6.75 -28.64 -4.60
N ILE A 265 -7.64 -27.83 -4.01
CA ILE A 265 -7.52 -27.37 -2.63
C ILE A 265 -8.86 -27.61 -1.93
N ALA A 266 -8.87 -28.49 -0.94
CA ALA A 266 -10.04 -28.80 -0.15
C ALA A 266 -10.23 -27.80 1.00
N GLY A 267 -9.13 -27.33 1.59
CA GLY A 267 -9.16 -26.44 2.74
C GLY A 267 -7.95 -25.51 2.80
N TRP A 268 -8.19 -24.26 3.21
CA TRP A 268 -7.14 -23.32 3.56
C TRP A 268 -7.50 -22.68 4.90
N PHE A 269 -6.79 -23.05 5.95
CA PHE A 269 -6.96 -22.45 7.27
C PHE A 269 -5.78 -21.51 7.55
N SER A 270 -6.08 -20.25 7.85
CA SER A 270 -5.11 -19.20 8.13
C SER A 270 -5.35 -18.62 9.52
N THR A 271 -4.34 -18.65 10.38
CA THR A 271 -4.36 -17.92 11.66
C THR A 271 -3.20 -16.93 11.75
N ASN A 272 -3.36 -15.87 12.54
CA ASN A 272 -2.33 -14.87 12.75
C ASN A 272 -2.34 -14.41 14.21
N ILE A 273 -1.16 -14.19 14.79
CA ILE A 273 -1.01 -13.54 16.09
C ILE A 273 -0.09 -12.32 15.97
N LEU A 274 -0.46 -11.21 16.61
CA LEU A 274 0.31 -9.96 16.65
C LEU A 274 -0.04 -9.13 17.89
N GLY A 275 0.90 -8.29 18.37
CA GLY A 275 0.77 -7.56 19.63
C GLY A 275 0.95 -6.03 19.54
N ASN A 276 1.20 -5.49 18.35
CA ASN A 276 1.36 -4.05 18.14
C ASN A 276 0.00 -3.30 18.12
N ARG A 277 0.04 -1.98 17.88
CA ARG A 277 -1.15 -1.13 17.81
C ARG A 277 -2.16 -1.59 16.73
N ASP A 278 -1.69 -2.13 15.61
CA ASP A 278 -2.57 -2.68 14.56
C ASP A 278 -3.36 -3.88 15.12
N GLY A 279 -2.70 -4.80 15.83
CA GLY A 279 -3.36 -5.89 16.53
C GLY A 279 -4.43 -5.43 17.52
N ALA A 280 -4.14 -4.40 18.32
CA ALA A 280 -5.08 -3.85 19.29
C ALA A 280 -6.31 -3.19 18.63
N VAL A 281 -6.14 -2.55 17.47
CA VAL A 281 -7.26 -1.99 16.68
C VAL A 281 -8.08 -3.09 16.03
N LEU A 282 -7.44 -4.16 15.55
CA LEU A 282 -8.10 -5.30 14.91
C LEU A 282 -8.82 -6.24 15.89
N ASP A 283 -8.62 -6.07 17.19
CA ASP A 283 -9.39 -6.76 18.24
C ASP A 283 -10.85 -6.24 18.32
N ASP A 284 -11.15 -5.09 17.69
CA ASP A 284 -12.52 -4.63 17.47
C ASP A 284 -13.17 -5.39 16.29
N PRO A 285 -14.30 -6.12 16.50
CA PRO A 285 -14.98 -6.86 15.44
C PRO A 285 -15.35 -6.02 14.20
N ALA A 286 -15.65 -4.73 14.38
CA ALA A 286 -16.03 -3.85 13.26
C ALA A 286 -14.83 -3.53 12.36
N SER A 287 -13.65 -3.28 12.95
CA SER A 287 -12.40 -3.09 12.21
C SER A 287 -11.86 -4.40 11.63
N PHE A 288 -12.05 -5.51 12.35
CA PHE A 288 -11.71 -6.84 11.86
C PHE A 288 -12.46 -7.19 10.58
N LYS A 289 -13.76 -6.82 10.48
CA LYS A 289 -14.56 -7.14 9.31
C LYS A 289 -13.97 -6.60 8.01
N THR A 290 -13.44 -5.38 8.02
CA THR A 290 -12.74 -4.78 6.87
C THR A 290 -11.56 -5.62 6.40
N LYS A 291 -10.80 -6.20 7.35
CA LYS A 291 -9.63 -7.05 7.08
C LYS A 291 -10.01 -8.48 6.69
N GLU A 292 -11.11 -8.99 7.23
CA GLU A 292 -11.62 -10.32 6.90
C GLU A 292 -12.04 -10.37 5.44
N VAL A 293 -12.85 -9.40 4.99
CA VAL A 293 -13.32 -9.32 3.60
C VAL A 293 -12.14 -9.24 2.62
N SER A 294 -11.14 -8.40 2.89
CA SER A 294 -9.96 -8.25 2.02
C SER A 294 -9.09 -9.52 1.95
N LYS A 295 -9.10 -10.36 2.98
CA LYS A 295 -8.30 -11.60 3.03
C LYS A 295 -9.01 -12.81 2.42
N LEU A 296 -10.34 -12.83 2.44
CA LEU A 296 -11.13 -13.94 1.90
C LEU A 296 -11.19 -13.90 0.37
N SER A 297 -11.35 -12.70 -0.22
CA SER A 297 -11.52 -12.55 -1.68
C SER A 297 -10.29 -13.01 -2.50
N VAL A 298 -9.09 -12.92 -1.93
CA VAL A 298 -7.83 -13.20 -2.64
C VAL A 298 -7.79 -14.61 -3.24
N LEU A 299 -8.27 -15.63 -2.52
CA LEU A 299 -8.24 -17.00 -3.03
C LEU A 299 -9.29 -17.22 -4.12
N GLU A 300 -10.48 -16.63 -3.98
CA GLU A 300 -11.55 -16.74 -4.97
C GLU A 300 -11.12 -16.17 -6.32
N ASP A 301 -10.49 -14.99 -6.32
CA ASP A 301 -9.99 -14.34 -7.54
C ASP A 301 -8.83 -15.11 -8.18
N ILE A 302 -7.93 -15.68 -7.37
CA ILE A 302 -6.79 -16.46 -7.89
C ILE A 302 -7.28 -17.78 -8.46
N LEU A 303 -8.10 -18.53 -7.71
CA LEU A 303 -8.45 -19.92 -8.01
C LEU A 303 -9.58 -20.03 -9.04
N GLU A 304 -10.45 -19.02 -9.14
CA GLU A 304 -11.59 -18.95 -10.05
C GLU A 304 -12.46 -20.24 -9.98
N PRO A 305 -13.10 -20.55 -8.84
CA PRO A 305 -13.85 -21.80 -8.64
C PRO A 305 -14.92 -22.08 -9.69
N GLU A 306 -15.56 -21.03 -10.20
CA GLU A 306 -16.54 -21.14 -11.30
C GLU A 306 -15.93 -21.71 -12.60
N LYS A 307 -14.66 -21.43 -12.86
CA LYS A 307 -13.92 -21.93 -14.04
C LYS A 307 -13.25 -23.27 -13.79
N HIS A 308 -13.02 -23.63 -12.53
CA HIS A 308 -12.32 -24.84 -12.10
C HIS A 308 -13.11 -25.57 -11.01
N PRO A 309 -14.36 -26.00 -11.28
CA PRO A 309 -15.24 -26.52 -10.25
C PRO A 309 -14.70 -27.80 -9.60
N ASP A 310 -14.06 -28.68 -10.36
CA ASP A 310 -13.49 -29.94 -9.84
C ASP A 310 -12.34 -29.73 -8.85
N LEU A 311 -11.71 -28.55 -8.85
CA LEU A 311 -10.54 -28.26 -8.02
C LEU A 311 -10.87 -27.41 -6.80
N TYR A 312 -11.83 -26.48 -6.92
CA TYR A 312 -12.01 -25.41 -5.93
C TYR A 312 -13.47 -25.09 -5.56
N LYS A 313 -14.48 -25.72 -6.19
CA LYS A 313 -15.90 -25.42 -5.88
C LYS A 313 -16.21 -25.58 -4.39
N ASP A 314 -15.67 -26.62 -3.77
CA ASP A 314 -15.92 -26.99 -2.38
C ASP A 314 -14.79 -26.54 -1.43
N LEU A 315 -13.94 -25.59 -1.86
CA LEU A 315 -12.85 -25.05 -1.05
C LEU A 315 -13.40 -24.41 0.22
N TYR A 316 -12.95 -24.90 1.38
CA TYR A 316 -13.22 -24.26 2.67
C TYR A 316 -12.11 -23.30 3.07
N HIS A 317 -12.40 -21.99 3.14
CA HIS A 317 -11.43 -20.97 3.57
C HIS A 317 -11.79 -20.36 4.93
N LYS A 318 -10.84 -20.38 5.87
CA LYS A 318 -11.01 -19.77 7.20
C LYS A 318 -9.84 -18.87 7.55
N VAL A 319 -10.13 -17.66 8.03
CA VAL A 319 -9.14 -16.70 8.52
C VAL A 319 -9.41 -16.34 9.98
N ARG A 320 -8.37 -16.30 10.80
CA ARG A 320 -8.36 -15.80 12.18
C ARG A 320 -7.20 -14.83 12.38
N ILE A 321 -7.43 -13.82 13.20
CA ILE A 321 -6.41 -12.89 13.70
C ILE A 321 -6.71 -12.73 15.18
N ASP A 322 -5.72 -12.99 16.02
CA ASP A 322 -5.86 -12.94 17.46
C ASP A 322 -4.82 -11.94 18.03
N TYR A 323 -5.28 -11.02 18.88
CA TYR A 323 -4.40 -10.07 19.55
C TYR A 323 -3.62 -10.78 20.67
N TYR A 324 -2.28 -10.76 20.56
CA TYR A 324 -1.39 -11.39 21.54
C TYR A 324 -0.26 -10.42 21.91
N PRO A 325 -0.46 -9.60 22.97
CA PRO A 325 0.44 -8.50 23.32
C PRO A 325 1.94 -8.84 23.37
N PRO A 326 2.38 -9.99 23.90
CA PRO A 326 3.80 -10.31 24.00
C PRO A 326 4.57 -10.33 22.66
N ARG A 327 3.89 -10.44 21.52
CA ARG A 327 4.54 -10.49 20.20
C ARG A 327 4.98 -9.12 19.67
N GLY A 328 4.39 -8.02 20.13
CA GLY A 328 4.65 -6.69 19.55
C GLY A 328 4.47 -6.70 18.03
N ASP A 329 5.46 -6.16 17.29
CA ASP A 329 5.47 -6.16 15.81
C ASP A 329 5.88 -7.52 15.18
N ASN A 330 6.33 -8.50 15.98
CA ASN A 330 6.71 -9.84 15.50
C ASN A 330 5.46 -10.69 15.25
N LYS A 331 4.77 -10.40 14.15
CA LYS A 331 3.62 -11.16 13.70
C LYS A 331 4.02 -12.59 13.34
N GLU A 332 3.17 -13.54 13.66
CA GLU A 332 3.24 -14.91 13.14
C GLU A 332 1.98 -15.22 12.35
N GLY A 333 2.14 -15.83 11.18
CA GLY A 333 1.05 -16.32 10.34
C GLY A 333 1.24 -17.80 10.07
N TRP A 334 0.24 -18.60 10.41
CA TRP A 334 0.23 -20.03 10.15
C TRP A 334 -0.86 -20.39 9.16
N ASP A 335 -0.50 -21.13 8.13
CA ASP A 335 -1.42 -21.63 7.11
C ASP A 335 -1.34 -23.17 7.02
N ASN A 336 -2.51 -23.80 7.14
CA ASN A 336 -2.71 -25.20 6.76
C ASN A 336 -3.46 -25.25 5.43
N ILE A 337 -2.87 -25.90 4.44
CA ILE A 337 -3.44 -26.02 3.09
C ILE A 337 -3.61 -27.50 2.78
N ASP A 338 -4.85 -27.95 2.76
CA ASP A 338 -5.22 -29.32 2.41
C ASP A 338 -5.41 -29.37 0.89
N ILE A 339 -4.46 -30.01 0.21
CA ILE A 339 -4.42 -30.09 -1.26
C ILE A 339 -4.73 -31.52 -1.72
N PHE A 340 -5.09 -31.68 -2.99
CA PHE A 340 -5.18 -32.99 -3.61
C PHE A 340 -4.64 -32.97 -5.04
N GLY A 341 -4.13 -34.12 -5.48
CA GLY A 341 -3.48 -34.27 -6.78
C GLY A 341 -4.05 -35.42 -7.60
N TRP A 342 -3.15 -36.11 -8.30
CA TRP A 342 -3.49 -37.26 -9.14
C TRP A 342 -4.38 -38.27 -8.40
N MET A 343 -5.43 -38.76 -9.07
CA MET A 343 -6.43 -39.68 -8.49
C MET A 343 -7.14 -39.17 -7.23
N GLY A 344 -7.12 -37.85 -6.97
CA GLY A 344 -7.76 -37.25 -5.81
C GLY A 344 -7.03 -37.52 -4.48
N TYR A 345 -5.78 -37.99 -4.51
CA TYR A 345 -5.04 -38.31 -3.29
C TYR A 345 -4.73 -37.03 -2.48
N PRO A 346 -5.10 -36.99 -1.18
CA PRO A 346 -4.91 -35.82 -0.34
C PRO A 346 -3.45 -35.70 0.12
N MET A 347 -3.01 -34.46 0.25
CA MET A 347 -1.71 -34.06 0.80
C MET A 347 -1.88 -32.75 1.58
N GLN A 348 -0.81 -32.29 2.22
CA GLN A 348 -0.88 -31.08 3.04
C GLN A 348 0.37 -30.22 2.89
N ILE A 349 0.18 -28.91 2.85
CA ILE A 349 1.23 -27.90 2.96
C ILE A 349 1.02 -27.15 4.27
N LYS A 350 2.09 -26.98 5.05
CA LYS A 350 2.12 -26.12 6.22
C LYS A 350 3.06 -24.96 5.95
N ILE A 351 2.62 -23.75 6.26
CA ILE A 351 3.46 -22.55 6.21
C ILE A 351 3.39 -21.92 7.58
N ASP A 352 4.54 -21.73 8.20
CA ASP A 352 4.69 -20.91 9.39
C ASP A 352 5.60 -19.73 9.04
N PHE A 353 5.05 -18.53 9.08
CA PHE A 353 5.75 -17.32 8.71
C PHE A 353 5.80 -16.34 9.87
N LEU A 354 6.96 -16.30 10.52
CA LEU A 354 7.33 -15.30 11.50
C LEU A 354 7.89 -14.08 10.76
N CYS A 355 7.20 -12.95 10.83
CA CYS A 355 7.56 -11.74 10.12
C CYS A 355 7.43 -10.50 11.01
N ARG A 356 8.02 -9.39 10.56
CA ARG A 356 7.80 -8.06 11.13
C ARG A 356 7.03 -7.22 10.13
N ASP A 357 5.79 -6.86 10.47
CA ASP A 357 4.89 -6.19 9.53
C ASP A 357 5.43 -4.83 9.11
N SER A 358 5.99 -4.07 10.05
CA SER A 358 6.54 -2.74 9.76
C SER A 358 7.80 -2.81 8.88
N ILE A 359 8.62 -3.86 9.05
CA ILE A 359 9.79 -4.11 8.19
C ILE A 359 9.39 -4.49 6.77
N LEU A 360 8.31 -5.28 6.60
CA LEU A 360 7.79 -5.63 5.28
C LEU A 360 7.05 -4.46 4.61
N ALA A 361 6.38 -3.59 5.38
CA ALA A 361 5.58 -2.49 4.85
C ALA A 361 6.41 -1.24 4.50
N ALA A 362 7.47 -0.93 5.25
CA ALA A 362 8.32 0.23 5.00
C ALA A 362 8.85 0.36 3.55
N PRO A 363 9.40 -0.70 2.91
CA PRO A 363 9.86 -0.60 1.52
C PRO A 363 8.69 -0.45 0.53
N LEU A 364 7.49 -0.95 0.84
CA LEU A 364 6.29 -0.74 0.04
C LEU A 364 5.88 0.74 0.04
N VAL A 365 5.96 1.42 1.19
CA VAL A 365 5.71 2.87 1.29
C VAL A 365 6.68 3.64 0.39
N LEU A 366 7.97 3.28 0.43
CA LEU A 366 8.99 3.89 -0.44
C LEU A 366 8.65 3.69 -1.92
N ASP A 367 8.42 2.45 -2.33
CA ASP A 367 8.19 2.11 -3.73
C ASP A 367 6.94 2.79 -4.28
N LEU A 368 5.84 2.80 -3.51
CA LEU A 368 4.59 3.45 -3.88
C LEU A 368 4.77 4.97 -4.01
N ALA A 369 5.48 5.61 -3.08
CA ALA A 369 5.75 7.04 -3.16
C ALA A 369 6.54 7.40 -4.43
N ILE A 370 7.61 6.65 -4.71
CA ILE A 370 8.48 6.88 -5.86
C ILE A 370 7.77 6.57 -7.19
N PHE A 371 6.98 5.51 -7.25
CA PHE A 371 6.24 5.16 -8.46
C PHE A 371 5.02 6.03 -8.73
N LEU A 372 4.34 6.54 -7.69
CA LEU A 372 3.28 7.53 -7.87
C LEU A 372 3.82 8.88 -8.36
N ASP A 373 4.99 9.31 -7.86
CA ASP A 373 5.72 10.46 -8.41
C ASP A 373 6.03 10.27 -9.91
N LEU A 374 6.53 9.08 -10.28
CA LEU A 374 6.77 8.72 -11.68
C LEU A 374 5.47 8.75 -12.51
N ALA A 375 4.38 8.18 -11.99
CA ALA A 375 3.09 8.15 -12.68
C ALA A 375 2.59 9.56 -12.99
N GLN A 376 2.65 10.46 -11.99
CA GLN A 376 2.25 11.86 -12.14
C GLN A 376 3.11 12.58 -13.18
N ARG A 377 4.44 12.36 -13.15
CA ARG A 377 5.37 12.93 -14.14
C ARG A 377 5.21 12.36 -15.55
N SER A 378 4.61 11.18 -15.67
CA SER A 378 4.27 10.52 -16.93
C SER A 378 2.86 10.86 -17.43
N ASN A 379 2.17 11.83 -16.80
CA ASN A 379 0.79 12.22 -17.08
C ASN A 379 -0.23 11.06 -16.94
N MET A 380 0.07 10.08 -16.09
CA MET A 380 -0.90 9.05 -15.71
C MET A 380 -1.86 9.60 -14.65
N SER A 381 -3.11 9.18 -14.68
CA SER A 381 -4.15 9.65 -13.75
C SER A 381 -5.14 8.54 -13.38
N GLY A 382 -5.90 8.78 -12.31
CA GLY A 382 -6.85 7.80 -11.76
C GLY A 382 -6.14 6.56 -11.20
N VAL A 383 -6.86 5.44 -11.16
CA VAL A 383 -6.39 4.17 -10.58
C VAL A 383 -5.17 3.62 -11.32
N GLN A 384 -4.07 3.47 -10.60
CA GLN A 384 -2.79 2.91 -11.07
C GLN A 384 -2.74 1.39 -10.86
N GLU A 385 -3.50 0.66 -11.67
CA GLU A 385 -3.63 -0.80 -11.59
C GLU A 385 -2.33 -1.61 -11.86
N TRP A 386 -1.25 -0.94 -12.28
CA TRP A 386 0.09 -1.56 -12.40
C TRP A 386 0.83 -1.61 -11.06
N LEU A 387 0.33 -0.90 -10.04
CA LEU A 387 0.83 -0.92 -8.66
C LEU A 387 0.12 -1.96 -7.78
N SER A 388 -0.80 -2.76 -8.35
CA SER A 388 -1.49 -3.84 -7.63
C SER A 388 -0.53 -4.86 -6.99
N PHE A 389 0.70 -4.94 -7.48
CA PHE A 389 1.80 -5.71 -6.90
C PHE A 389 1.96 -5.48 -5.38
N TYR A 390 1.67 -4.26 -4.90
CA TYR A 390 1.87 -3.86 -3.51
C TYR A 390 0.63 -3.98 -2.61
N PHE A 391 -0.52 -4.43 -3.13
CA PHE A 391 -1.79 -4.36 -2.42
C PHE A 391 -2.48 -5.71 -2.25
N LYS A 392 -3.13 -5.90 -1.09
CA LYS A 392 -3.94 -7.08 -0.78
C LYS A 392 -5.28 -7.04 -1.50
N SER A 393 -5.86 -5.85 -1.65
CA SER A 393 -7.12 -5.62 -2.35
C SER A 393 -6.92 -4.45 -3.32
N PRO A 394 -6.29 -4.68 -4.48
CA PRO A 394 -6.02 -3.61 -5.43
C PRO A 394 -7.32 -3.00 -5.96
N GLN A 395 -7.36 -1.67 -6.08
CA GLN A 395 -8.50 -0.92 -6.60
C GLN A 395 -8.86 -1.35 -8.01
N GLU A 396 -10.17 -1.45 -8.27
CA GLU A 396 -10.68 -1.71 -9.61
C GLU A 396 -10.55 -0.46 -10.49
N LYS A 397 -10.00 -0.63 -11.70
CA LYS A 397 -9.84 0.50 -12.63
C LYS A 397 -11.17 0.95 -13.24
N ALA A 398 -12.12 0.03 -13.33
CA ALA A 398 -13.46 0.24 -13.86
C ALA A 398 -14.44 -0.72 -13.17
N PRO A 399 -15.72 -0.33 -12.98
CA PRO A 399 -16.72 -1.20 -12.37
C PRO A 399 -16.80 -2.57 -13.06
N GLY A 400 -16.71 -3.65 -12.27
CA GLY A 400 -16.82 -5.02 -12.76
C GLY A 400 -15.52 -5.60 -13.33
N LEU A 401 -14.42 -4.84 -13.36
CA LEU A 401 -13.10 -5.36 -13.68
C LEU A 401 -12.48 -5.99 -12.42
N LYS A 402 -12.62 -7.31 -12.29
CA LYS A 402 -12.07 -8.04 -11.14
C LYS A 402 -10.56 -7.79 -10.96
N PRO A 403 -10.08 -7.59 -9.73
CA PRO A 403 -8.66 -7.40 -9.44
C PRO A 403 -7.82 -8.65 -9.75
N MET A 404 -6.63 -8.44 -10.32
CA MET A 404 -5.63 -9.50 -10.48
C MET A 404 -4.81 -9.65 -9.20
N HIS A 405 -4.86 -10.82 -8.55
CA HIS A 405 -4.13 -11.10 -7.30
C HIS A 405 -2.87 -11.98 -7.46
N ASP A 406 -2.70 -12.61 -8.63
CA ASP A 406 -1.51 -13.40 -8.97
C ASP A 406 -0.26 -12.50 -9.01
N ILE A 407 0.65 -12.70 -8.06
CA ILE A 407 1.80 -11.80 -7.87
C ILE A 407 2.76 -11.80 -9.07
N PHE A 408 2.89 -12.93 -9.78
CA PHE A 408 3.77 -13.02 -10.95
C PHE A 408 3.21 -12.24 -12.13
N LYS A 409 1.88 -12.29 -12.32
CA LYS A 409 1.20 -11.45 -13.33
C LYS A 409 1.25 -9.97 -12.95
N GLN A 410 1.11 -9.64 -11.67
CA GLN A 410 1.25 -8.28 -11.18
C GLN A 410 2.68 -7.74 -11.39
N GLU A 411 3.72 -8.53 -11.11
CA GLU A 411 5.12 -8.17 -11.37
C GLU A 411 5.35 -7.95 -12.88
N MET A 412 4.90 -8.88 -13.72
CA MET A 412 5.01 -8.75 -15.17
C MET A 412 4.34 -7.47 -15.67
N LYS A 413 3.15 -7.15 -15.15
CA LYS A 413 2.43 -5.91 -15.47
C LYS A 413 3.20 -4.67 -15.01
N LEU A 414 3.76 -4.67 -13.81
CA LEU A 414 4.59 -3.58 -13.31
C LEU A 414 5.79 -3.37 -14.23
N GLN A 415 6.58 -4.40 -14.50
CA GLN A 415 7.77 -4.27 -15.34
C GLN A 415 7.42 -3.88 -16.79
N ASN A 416 6.39 -4.47 -17.39
CA ASN A 416 5.95 -4.11 -18.74
C ASN A 416 5.39 -2.68 -18.81
N THR A 417 4.79 -2.17 -17.73
CA THR A 417 4.40 -0.75 -17.66
C THR A 417 5.65 0.15 -17.70
N LEU A 418 6.71 -0.20 -16.95
CA LEU A 418 7.97 0.56 -16.99
C LEU A 418 8.63 0.51 -18.37
N ARG A 419 8.64 -0.65 -19.04
CA ARG A 419 9.12 -0.79 -20.44
C ARG A 419 8.33 0.11 -21.38
N HIS A 420 7.01 0.04 -21.30
CA HIS A 420 6.13 0.88 -22.11
C HIS A 420 6.39 2.38 -21.91
N LEU A 421 6.52 2.84 -20.66
CA LEU A 421 6.82 4.24 -20.34
C LEU A 421 8.15 4.71 -20.97
N LYS A 422 9.12 3.82 -21.11
CA LYS A 422 10.44 4.09 -21.71
C LYS A 422 10.53 3.81 -23.21
N GLY A 423 9.42 3.39 -23.83
CA GLY A 423 9.38 3.07 -25.26
C GLY A 423 10.06 1.76 -25.65
N GLU A 424 10.33 0.89 -24.66
CA GLU A 424 10.92 -0.44 -24.87
C GLU A 424 9.86 -1.49 -25.21
N ASP A 425 10.28 -2.56 -25.87
CA ASP A 425 9.42 -3.70 -26.19
C ASP A 425 8.93 -4.42 -24.93
N LEU A 426 7.67 -4.86 -24.97
CA LEU A 426 7.07 -5.64 -23.89
C LEU A 426 7.61 -7.06 -23.90
N ILE A 427 7.80 -7.64 -22.71
CA ILE A 427 8.23 -9.03 -22.59
C ILE A 427 7.01 -9.95 -22.51
N THR A 428 6.90 -10.84 -23.50
CA THR A 428 5.81 -11.83 -23.64
C THR A 428 6.23 -13.25 -23.29
N HIS A 429 7.53 -13.50 -23.15
CA HIS A 429 8.12 -14.83 -22.88
C HIS A 429 7.90 -15.90 -23.97
N LEU A 430 7.47 -15.54 -25.18
CA LEU A 430 7.26 -16.48 -26.28
C LEU A 430 8.52 -17.27 -26.67
N GLY A 431 9.70 -16.62 -26.66
CA GLY A 431 10.97 -17.30 -26.91
C GLY A 431 11.26 -17.67 -28.37
N LEU A 432 10.37 -17.34 -29.30
CA LEU A 432 10.56 -17.56 -30.74
C LEU A 432 11.78 -16.81 -31.30
N ASP A 433 12.23 -15.77 -30.62
CA ASP A 433 13.39 -14.97 -31.01
C ASP A 433 14.75 -15.67 -30.78
N TYR A 434 14.76 -16.87 -30.19
CA TYR A 434 15.97 -17.68 -29.95
C TYR A 434 16.20 -18.76 -31.01
N GLU A 435 15.18 -19.12 -31.80
CA GLU A 435 15.24 -20.26 -32.74
C GLU A 435 15.89 -19.92 -34.09
N TYR A 436 16.17 -18.64 -34.35
CA TYR A 436 16.77 -18.15 -35.60
C TYR A 436 18.17 -17.54 -35.42
N LEU A 437 18.93 -17.98 -34.41
CA LEU A 437 20.33 -17.57 -34.19
C LEU A 437 21.33 -18.45 -34.95
#